data_AF-A0A328C881-F1
#
_entry.id   AF-A0A328C881-F1
#
_cell.length_a   1.000
_cell.length_b   1.000
_cell.length_c   1.000
_cell.angle_alpha   90.00
_cell.angle_beta   90.00
_cell.angle_gamma   90.00
#
_symmetry.space_group_name_H-M   'P 1'
#
loop_
_entity.id
_entity.type
_entity.pdbx_description
1 polymer ?
#
loop_
_entity_poly.entity_id
_entity_poly.type
_entity_poly.pdbx_seq_one_letter_code
_entity_poly.pdbx_strand_id
1 'polypeptide(L)'
;MILERLYDSDLAQASFLIGCPDTQRALVVDPRRDLEPYLALARAQGLTITDVAETHIHADFLSGARELALATGATFWHSAQGGETWRYQGLSELRARPLQDGQHIRLGCCALEAVHTPGHTPEHLSYLLIEHDHVLGVLTGDFLFVSTLGRPDLIDATGLGENSSRQAAEALYRSVHIARERFPHDVPLWPGHGAGSACGKAIGALPSTTLAIEWNTAPWATYLKRDDKEGFIEHILAGQPDSPTYFKRMKVENRDGFGLRDRSAEPARLHPHRIRQAIDQGVTFVDLRSRDDFQRAHLPQSLHLPLGAHLESWAGWALPWRQPLVLIASPGEDPAQAATRLLRVGHDAIVGWARFDELPDAHFTDQPYIEVDEALERWRQKDALFVDVRSSLEWRQGHIPDALHRPFTRLTTLCDTIPDDQDLIVYCGSGARAAAATSLLHAHGLTRAIVFEGSMQTWTERALPLEPPAQRPAAP
;
A
#
# COMPACT_ATOMS: atom_id res chain seq x y z
N MET A 1 -28.49 -10.36 9.05
CA MET A 1 -27.18 -10.44 8.38
C MET A 1 -26.03 -10.13 9.35
N ILE A 2 -24.83 -10.66 9.10
CA ILE A 2 -23.56 -10.29 9.78
C ILE A 2 -22.71 -9.49 8.78
N LEU A 3 -22.10 -8.39 9.21
CA LEU A 3 -21.14 -7.60 8.45
C LEU A 3 -19.98 -7.20 9.35
N GLU A 4 -18.77 -7.54 8.95
CA GLU A 4 -17.55 -7.23 9.68
C GLU A 4 -16.53 -6.58 8.75
N ARG A 5 -15.91 -5.49 9.20
CA ARG A 5 -14.86 -4.78 8.48
C ARG A 5 -13.50 -5.10 9.10
N LEU A 6 -12.59 -5.68 8.32
CA LEU A 6 -11.21 -5.92 8.73
C LEU A 6 -10.30 -4.90 8.06
N TYR A 7 -9.66 -4.04 8.85
CA TYR A 7 -8.82 -2.96 8.36
C TYR A 7 -7.34 -3.19 8.68
N ASP A 8 -6.49 -3.05 7.68
CA ASP A 8 -5.04 -2.96 7.83
C ASP A 8 -4.60 -1.50 7.87
N SER A 9 -3.93 -1.09 8.94
CA SER A 9 -3.56 0.31 9.13
C SER A 9 -2.33 0.75 8.34
N ASP A 10 -1.46 -0.16 7.91
CA ASP A 10 -0.25 0.17 7.15
C ASP A 10 -0.59 0.47 5.70
N LEU A 11 -1.20 -0.50 5.02
CA LEU A 11 -1.69 -0.37 3.64
C LEU A 11 -2.95 0.50 3.56
N ALA A 12 -3.55 0.83 4.71
CA ALA A 12 -4.82 1.53 4.83
C ALA A 12 -5.95 0.79 4.09
N GLN A 13 -5.91 -0.54 4.10
CA GLN A 13 -6.76 -1.43 3.29
C GLN A 13 -7.94 -1.98 4.12
N ALA A 14 -9.13 -2.01 3.54
CA ALA A 14 -10.35 -2.54 4.12
C ALA A 14 -10.86 -3.76 3.34
N SER A 15 -11.19 -4.80 4.09
CA SER A 15 -11.83 -6.01 3.59
C SER A 15 -13.08 -6.31 4.42
N PHE A 16 -14.01 -7.06 3.85
CA PHE A 16 -15.33 -7.26 4.46
C PHE A 16 -15.70 -8.72 4.51
N LEU A 17 -16.19 -9.18 5.67
CA LEU A 17 -16.86 -10.47 5.81
C LEU A 17 -18.36 -10.21 5.96
N ILE A 18 -19.15 -10.80 5.06
CA ILE A 18 -20.61 -10.70 5.04
C ILE A 18 -21.18 -12.10 5.24
N GLY A 19 -22.10 -12.27 6.19
CA GLY A 19 -22.65 -13.57 6.58
C GLY A 19 -24.18 -13.60 6.63
N CYS A 20 -24.74 -14.75 6.27
CA CYS A 20 -26.13 -15.08 6.53
C CYS A 20 -26.21 -16.13 7.65
N PRO A 21 -26.72 -15.80 8.84
CA PRO A 21 -26.87 -16.76 9.94
C PRO A 21 -27.75 -17.96 9.59
N ASP A 22 -28.81 -17.76 8.81
CA ASP A 22 -29.79 -18.81 8.49
C ASP A 22 -29.20 -19.94 7.63
N THR A 23 -28.30 -19.58 6.71
CA THR A 23 -27.62 -20.54 5.83
C THR A 23 -26.22 -20.89 6.30
N GLN A 24 -25.72 -20.18 7.31
CA GLN A 24 -24.34 -20.25 7.82
C GLN A 24 -23.28 -19.98 6.75
N ARG A 25 -23.64 -19.28 5.66
CA ARG A 25 -22.72 -18.95 4.56
C ARG A 25 -22.14 -17.56 4.73
N ALA A 26 -20.87 -17.42 4.38
CA ALA A 26 -20.15 -16.15 4.34
C ALA A 26 -19.49 -15.88 2.98
N LEU A 27 -19.41 -14.60 2.65
CA LEU A 27 -18.66 -14.01 1.56
C LEU A 27 -17.57 -13.11 2.14
N VAL A 28 -16.35 -13.20 1.60
CA VAL A 28 -15.29 -12.22 1.87
C VAL A 28 -15.03 -11.37 0.63
N VAL A 29 -14.99 -10.05 0.79
CA VAL A 29 -14.68 -9.09 -0.28
C VAL A 29 -13.31 -8.47 -0.03
N ASP A 30 -12.47 -8.45 -1.07
CA ASP A 30 -11.10 -7.93 -1.08
C ASP A 30 -10.21 -8.48 0.05
N PRO A 31 -10.14 -9.82 0.25
CA PRO A 31 -9.33 -10.40 1.32
C PRO A 31 -7.85 -10.08 1.14
N ARG A 32 -7.18 -9.73 2.24
CA ARG A 32 -5.73 -9.75 2.32
C ARG A 32 -5.20 -11.17 2.26
N ARG A 33 -3.91 -11.28 1.94
CA ARG A 33 -3.23 -12.57 1.89
C ARG A 33 -3.09 -13.24 3.25
N ASP A 34 -3.11 -12.54 4.39
CA ASP A 34 -3.20 -13.17 5.72
C ASP A 34 -4.62 -13.71 5.97
N LEU A 35 -4.82 -15.04 5.86
CA LEU A 35 -6.18 -15.63 5.84
C LEU A 35 -6.80 -15.84 7.22
N GLU A 36 -5.96 -16.06 8.23
CA GLU A 36 -6.40 -16.48 9.56
C GLU A 36 -7.41 -15.51 10.20
N PRO A 37 -7.27 -14.17 10.08
CA PRO A 37 -8.31 -13.24 10.56
C PRO A 37 -9.70 -13.52 10.00
N TYR A 38 -9.82 -13.90 8.73
CA TYR A 38 -11.11 -14.21 8.11
C TYR A 38 -11.64 -15.58 8.57
N LEU A 39 -10.78 -16.59 8.63
CA LEU A 39 -11.13 -17.94 9.05
C LEU A 39 -11.56 -17.97 10.52
N ALA A 40 -10.82 -17.29 11.39
CA ALA A 40 -11.15 -17.17 12.81
C ALA A 40 -12.47 -16.43 13.02
N LEU A 41 -12.70 -15.34 12.29
CA LEU A 41 -13.94 -14.57 12.38
C LEU A 41 -15.15 -15.38 11.89
N ALA A 42 -15.03 -16.09 10.77
CA ALA A 42 -16.08 -16.98 10.29
C ALA A 42 -16.41 -18.08 11.33
N ARG A 43 -15.40 -18.75 11.90
CA ARG A 43 -15.59 -19.76 12.96
C ARG A 43 -16.27 -19.18 14.20
N ALA A 44 -15.84 -17.99 14.65
CA ALA A 44 -16.42 -17.31 15.81
C ALA A 44 -17.91 -16.97 15.62
N GLN A 45 -18.30 -16.67 14.38
CA GLN A 45 -19.68 -16.35 13.99
C GLN A 45 -20.50 -17.58 13.58
N GLY A 46 -19.94 -18.80 13.63
CA GLY A 46 -20.62 -20.02 13.19
C GLY A 46 -20.89 -20.07 11.68
N LEU A 47 -20.06 -19.40 10.88
CA LEU A 47 -20.17 -19.28 9.43
C LEU A 47 -19.11 -20.12 8.71
N THR A 48 -19.42 -20.50 7.48
CA THR A 48 -18.49 -21.10 6.51
C THR A 48 -18.30 -20.13 5.35
N ILE A 49 -17.04 -19.80 5.02
CA ILE A 49 -16.72 -18.97 3.86
C ILE A 49 -16.97 -19.81 2.59
N THR A 50 -18.06 -19.52 1.86
CA THR A 50 -18.43 -20.23 0.63
C THR A 50 -18.18 -19.43 -0.63
N ASP A 51 -17.96 -18.13 -0.49
CA ASP A 51 -17.78 -17.20 -1.58
C ASP A 51 -16.66 -16.21 -1.23
N VAL A 52 -15.90 -15.79 -2.23
CA VAL A 52 -14.88 -14.75 -2.14
C VAL A 52 -15.01 -13.87 -3.37
N ALA A 53 -15.00 -12.55 -3.23
CA ALA A 53 -15.10 -11.62 -4.35
C ALA A 53 -14.02 -10.55 -4.28
N GLU A 54 -13.68 -9.99 -5.43
CA GLU A 54 -12.83 -8.80 -5.53
C GLU A 54 -13.58 -7.65 -6.18
N THR A 55 -13.34 -6.43 -5.71
CA THR A 55 -13.80 -5.21 -6.39
C THR A 55 -13.01 -4.98 -7.67
N HIS A 56 -11.69 -5.19 -7.62
CA HIS A 56 -10.79 -4.98 -8.75
C HIS A 56 -9.47 -5.73 -8.60
N ILE A 57 -8.64 -5.74 -9.64
CA ILE A 57 -7.28 -6.27 -9.59
C ILE A 57 -6.42 -5.29 -8.77
N HIS A 58 -6.09 -5.62 -7.52
CA HIS A 58 -5.39 -4.73 -6.58
C HIS A 58 -3.96 -4.39 -7.01
N ALA A 59 -3.49 -3.18 -6.68
CA ALA A 59 -2.15 -2.67 -7.05
C ALA A 59 -1.16 -2.67 -5.89
N ASP A 60 -1.64 -2.62 -4.67
CA ASP A 60 -0.87 -2.25 -3.47
C ASP A 60 -0.71 -3.42 -2.49
N PHE A 61 -1.51 -4.47 -2.66
CA PHE A 61 -1.32 -5.73 -1.95
C PHE A 61 -1.57 -6.92 -2.88
N LEU A 62 -1.02 -8.07 -2.50
CA LEU A 62 -1.41 -9.35 -3.09
C LEU A 62 -2.71 -9.81 -2.46
N SER A 63 -3.70 -10.04 -3.32
CA SER A 63 -5.00 -10.54 -2.90
C SER A 63 -4.89 -11.94 -2.31
N GLY A 64 -5.58 -12.14 -1.19
CA GLY A 64 -5.82 -13.45 -0.61
C GLY A 64 -6.92 -14.23 -1.29
N ALA A 65 -7.59 -13.70 -2.33
CA ALA A 65 -8.83 -14.28 -2.84
C ALA A 65 -8.66 -15.71 -3.36
N ARG A 66 -7.58 -15.94 -4.12
CA ARG A 66 -7.22 -17.27 -4.65
C ARG A 66 -6.88 -18.24 -3.52
N GLU A 67 -6.05 -17.80 -2.58
CA GLU A 67 -5.62 -18.63 -1.45
C GLU A 67 -6.78 -18.97 -0.52
N LEU A 68 -7.66 -18.01 -0.24
CA LEU A 68 -8.86 -18.23 0.57
C LEU A 68 -9.81 -19.20 -0.13
N ALA A 69 -10.04 -19.02 -1.43
CA ALA A 69 -10.89 -19.92 -2.21
C ALA A 69 -10.37 -21.37 -2.23
N LEU A 70 -9.06 -21.58 -2.35
CA LEU A 70 -8.46 -22.91 -2.27
C LEU A 70 -8.56 -23.50 -0.86
N ALA A 71 -8.27 -22.71 0.17
CA ALA A 71 -8.27 -23.17 1.55
C ALA A 71 -9.67 -23.58 2.05
N THR A 72 -10.74 -22.96 1.51
CA THR A 72 -12.11 -23.19 1.96
C THR A 72 -12.98 -23.94 0.94
N GLY A 73 -12.52 -24.07 -0.32
CA GLY A 73 -13.35 -24.53 -1.43
C GLY A 73 -14.38 -23.50 -1.89
N ALA A 74 -14.25 -22.23 -1.49
CA ALA A 74 -15.17 -21.16 -1.86
C ALA A 74 -15.18 -20.86 -3.37
N THR A 75 -16.29 -20.32 -3.85
CA THR A 75 -16.39 -19.77 -5.20
C THR A 75 -15.67 -18.43 -5.26
N PHE A 76 -14.73 -18.28 -6.19
CA PHE A 76 -14.06 -17.01 -6.45
C PHE A 76 -14.81 -16.22 -7.52
N TRP A 77 -15.43 -15.11 -7.13
CA TRP A 77 -16.14 -14.19 -8.00
C TRP A 77 -15.22 -13.05 -8.42
N HIS A 78 -15.04 -12.89 -9.73
CA HIS A 78 -14.15 -11.87 -10.29
C HIS A 78 -14.85 -11.10 -11.40
N SER A 79 -14.45 -9.85 -11.62
CA SER A 79 -15.05 -9.05 -12.68
C SER A 79 -14.84 -9.65 -14.07
N ALA A 80 -15.87 -9.52 -14.91
CA ALA A 80 -15.85 -9.81 -16.34
C ALA A 80 -15.81 -8.55 -17.21
N GLN A 81 -15.67 -7.37 -16.61
CA GLN A 81 -15.85 -6.07 -17.28
C GLN A 81 -14.56 -5.44 -17.82
N GLY A 82 -13.42 -6.12 -17.66
CA GLY A 82 -12.09 -5.57 -17.99
C GLY A 82 -11.67 -5.63 -19.46
N GLY A 83 -12.49 -6.18 -20.34
CA GLY A 83 -12.08 -6.48 -21.72
C GLY A 83 -10.95 -7.52 -21.78
N GLU A 84 -10.13 -7.46 -22.82
CA GLU A 84 -9.08 -8.48 -23.06
C GLU A 84 -7.87 -8.33 -22.13
N THR A 85 -7.51 -7.09 -21.77
CA THR A 85 -6.25 -6.77 -21.06
C THR A 85 -6.36 -6.81 -19.54
N TRP A 86 -7.58 -6.62 -19.00
CA TRP A 86 -7.87 -6.66 -17.56
C TRP A 86 -8.73 -7.87 -17.17
N ARG A 87 -8.48 -9.01 -17.84
CA ARG A 87 -9.11 -10.29 -17.53
C ARG A 87 -8.23 -11.13 -16.61
N TYR A 88 -8.80 -11.63 -15.53
CA TYR A 88 -8.16 -12.60 -14.65
C TYR A 88 -7.76 -13.88 -15.42
N GLN A 89 -6.57 -14.40 -15.11
CA GLN A 89 -5.98 -15.60 -15.71
C GLN A 89 -5.55 -16.59 -14.61
N GLY A 90 -5.13 -17.80 -15.02
CA GLY A 90 -4.64 -18.82 -14.08
C GLY A 90 -5.69 -19.30 -13.08
N LEU A 91 -6.96 -19.40 -13.51
CA LEU A 91 -8.10 -19.72 -12.65
C LEU A 91 -8.49 -21.22 -12.65
N SER A 92 -7.75 -22.07 -13.38
CA SER A 92 -8.14 -23.46 -13.64
C SER A 92 -8.25 -24.34 -12.39
N GLU A 93 -7.51 -24.00 -11.33
CA GLU A 93 -7.52 -24.73 -10.06
C GLU A 93 -8.61 -24.21 -9.10
N LEU A 94 -9.30 -23.14 -9.46
CA LEU A 94 -10.29 -22.47 -8.63
C LEU A 94 -11.70 -22.77 -9.13
N ARG A 95 -12.66 -22.76 -8.21
CA ARG A 95 -14.08 -22.59 -8.56
C ARG A 95 -14.34 -21.11 -8.89
N ALA A 96 -13.80 -20.63 -10.00
CA ALA A 96 -13.93 -19.24 -10.40
C ALA A 96 -15.22 -18.99 -11.21
N ARG A 97 -15.87 -17.85 -10.99
CA ARG A 97 -17.04 -17.40 -11.73
C ARG A 97 -16.91 -15.93 -12.16
N PRO A 98 -17.04 -15.63 -13.46
CA PRO A 98 -17.09 -14.25 -13.93
C PRO A 98 -18.37 -13.58 -13.43
N LEU A 99 -18.25 -12.31 -13.05
CA LEU A 99 -19.33 -11.47 -12.56
C LEU A 99 -19.50 -10.25 -13.46
N GLN A 100 -20.72 -10.06 -13.96
CA GLN A 100 -21.11 -8.94 -14.81
C GLN A 100 -21.94 -7.92 -14.01
N ASP A 101 -22.13 -6.75 -14.60
CA ASP A 101 -22.98 -5.70 -14.06
C ASP A 101 -24.42 -6.22 -13.83
N GLY A 102 -25.01 -5.84 -12.70
CA GLY A 102 -26.36 -6.24 -12.28
C GLY A 102 -26.50 -7.68 -11.77
N GLN A 103 -25.44 -8.49 -11.78
CA GLN A 103 -25.50 -9.87 -11.26
C GLN A 103 -25.37 -9.91 -9.74
N HIS A 104 -25.98 -10.94 -9.14
CA HIS A 104 -26.01 -11.11 -7.68
C HIS A 104 -25.20 -12.32 -7.18
N ILE A 105 -24.52 -12.14 -6.05
CA ILE A 105 -24.00 -13.21 -5.20
C ILE A 105 -24.96 -13.37 -4.02
N ARG A 106 -25.69 -14.48 -3.93
CA ARG A 106 -26.72 -14.72 -2.89
C ARG A 106 -26.22 -15.65 -1.79
N LEU A 107 -26.34 -15.22 -0.53
CA LEU A 107 -25.94 -15.99 0.65
C LEU A 107 -27.12 -16.57 1.43
N GLY A 108 -28.32 -16.02 1.27
CA GLY A 108 -29.51 -16.39 2.03
C GLY A 108 -30.34 -15.14 2.27
N CYS A 109 -30.38 -14.68 3.52
CA CYS A 109 -31.03 -13.42 3.92
C CYS A 109 -30.42 -12.18 3.23
N CYS A 110 -29.16 -12.26 2.77
CA CYS A 110 -28.46 -11.16 2.11
C CYS A 110 -27.83 -11.56 0.76
N ALA A 111 -27.53 -10.54 -0.05
CA ALA A 111 -26.86 -10.66 -1.34
C ALA A 111 -25.96 -9.45 -1.63
N LEU A 112 -24.99 -9.62 -2.53
CA LEU A 112 -24.29 -8.51 -3.18
C LEU A 112 -24.74 -8.39 -4.64
N GLU A 113 -25.11 -7.19 -5.09
CA GLU A 113 -25.27 -6.86 -6.51
C GLU A 113 -24.01 -6.17 -7.04
N ALA A 114 -23.46 -6.66 -8.14
CA ALA A 114 -22.34 -6.01 -8.82
C ALA A 114 -22.81 -4.79 -9.63
N VAL A 115 -22.09 -3.68 -9.50
CA VAL A 115 -22.25 -2.48 -10.33
C VAL A 115 -20.90 -2.13 -10.95
N HIS A 116 -20.83 -2.07 -12.28
CA HIS A 116 -19.61 -1.71 -12.99
C HIS A 116 -19.30 -0.22 -12.81
N THR A 117 -18.18 0.06 -12.16
CA THR A 117 -17.74 1.41 -11.80
C THR A 117 -16.29 1.66 -12.26
N PRO A 118 -16.02 1.61 -13.58
CA PRO A 118 -14.67 1.76 -14.11
C PRO A 118 -14.10 3.15 -13.81
N GLY A 119 -12.78 3.22 -13.66
CA GLY A 119 -12.08 4.48 -13.48
C GLY A 119 -10.76 4.29 -12.77
N HIS A 120 -10.80 3.71 -11.57
CA HIS A 120 -9.58 3.25 -10.90
C HIS A 120 -8.92 2.11 -11.69
N THR A 121 -9.72 1.11 -12.08
CA THR A 121 -9.36 0.12 -13.09
C THR A 121 -10.51 -0.08 -14.07
N PRO A 122 -10.27 -0.62 -15.28
CA PRO A 122 -11.33 -0.85 -16.27
C PRO A 122 -12.38 -1.89 -15.84
N GLU A 123 -11.99 -2.90 -15.08
CA GLU A 123 -12.86 -3.99 -14.62
C GLU A 123 -13.59 -3.70 -13.30
N HIS A 124 -13.30 -2.58 -12.63
CA HIS A 124 -13.73 -2.30 -11.26
C HIS A 124 -15.25 -2.49 -11.04
N LEU A 125 -15.60 -3.25 -10.01
CA LEU A 125 -16.97 -3.43 -9.52
C LEU A 125 -17.14 -2.83 -8.13
N SER A 126 -18.23 -2.11 -7.93
CA SER A 126 -18.79 -1.82 -6.61
C SER A 126 -19.88 -2.84 -6.28
N TYR A 127 -20.13 -3.08 -4.99
CA TYR A 127 -21.13 -4.05 -4.55
C TYR A 127 -22.21 -3.41 -3.67
N LEU A 128 -23.46 -3.46 -4.13
CA LEU A 128 -24.62 -3.09 -3.30
C LEU A 128 -24.92 -4.24 -2.35
N LEU A 129 -24.88 -3.99 -1.04
CA LEU A 129 -25.27 -4.96 -0.02
C LEU A 129 -26.78 -4.92 0.19
N ILE A 130 -27.46 -6.01 -0.13
CA ILE A 130 -28.93 -6.12 -0.12
C ILE A 130 -29.37 -7.10 0.97
N GLU A 131 -30.36 -6.72 1.77
CA GLU A 131 -31.10 -7.59 2.69
C GLU A 131 -32.60 -7.28 2.56
N HIS A 132 -33.45 -8.30 2.35
CA HIS A 132 -34.89 -8.15 2.11
C HIS A 132 -35.26 -7.09 1.05
N ASP A 133 -34.58 -7.12 -0.11
CA ASP A 133 -34.77 -6.17 -1.22
C ASP A 133 -34.44 -4.70 -0.92
N HIS A 134 -33.83 -4.41 0.24
CA HIS A 134 -33.31 -3.09 0.59
C HIS A 134 -31.79 -3.07 0.50
N VAL A 135 -31.23 -2.05 -0.15
CA VAL A 135 -29.79 -1.78 -0.14
C VAL A 135 -29.44 -1.16 1.22
N LEU A 136 -28.56 -1.81 1.97
CA LEU A 136 -28.11 -1.39 3.30
C LEU A 136 -26.80 -0.59 3.28
N GLY A 137 -26.04 -0.69 2.18
CA GLY A 137 -24.77 0.00 2.00
C GLY A 137 -24.08 -0.45 0.72
N VAL A 138 -22.97 0.18 0.39
CA VAL A 138 -22.22 -0.10 -0.84
C VAL A 138 -20.75 -0.29 -0.52
N LEU A 139 -20.18 -1.42 -0.92
CA LEU A 139 -18.74 -1.61 -0.92
C LEU A 139 -18.21 -0.96 -2.20
N THR A 140 -17.55 0.20 -2.06
CA THR A 140 -17.16 1.02 -3.20
C THR A 140 -15.79 0.65 -3.75
N GLY A 141 -15.04 -0.25 -3.10
CA GLY A 141 -13.67 -0.59 -3.52
C GLY A 141 -12.82 0.67 -3.63
N ASP A 142 -12.04 0.77 -4.70
CA ASP A 142 -11.20 1.92 -4.99
C ASP A 142 -11.85 2.90 -5.97
N PHE A 143 -13.16 2.80 -6.21
CA PHE A 143 -13.89 3.77 -7.03
C PHE A 143 -14.13 5.09 -6.27
N LEU A 144 -14.78 5.01 -5.10
CA LEU A 144 -15.19 6.18 -4.31
C LEU A 144 -14.73 6.01 -2.86
N PHE A 145 -13.97 7.00 -2.39
CA PHE A 145 -13.45 7.10 -1.03
C PHE A 145 -14.14 8.22 -0.25
N VAL A 146 -13.84 8.34 1.04
CA VAL A 146 -14.21 9.53 1.80
C VAL A 146 -13.45 10.74 1.24
N SER A 147 -14.18 11.78 0.83
CA SER A 147 -13.69 13.05 0.27
C SER A 147 -13.02 13.00 -1.11
N THR A 148 -12.82 11.83 -1.72
CA THR A 148 -12.09 11.70 -2.99
C THR A 148 -12.49 10.44 -3.77
N LEU A 149 -11.88 10.24 -4.94
CA LEU A 149 -12.12 9.08 -5.81
C LEU A 149 -10.81 8.34 -6.08
N GLY A 150 -10.93 7.13 -6.61
CA GLY A 150 -9.82 6.32 -7.11
C GLY A 150 -8.92 7.08 -8.07
N ARG A 151 -7.61 6.95 -7.89
CA ARG A 151 -6.67 7.49 -8.86
C ARG A 151 -6.76 6.71 -10.19
N PRO A 152 -6.89 7.39 -11.34
CA PRO A 152 -7.01 6.73 -12.65
C PRO A 152 -5.66 6.52 -13.36
N ASP A 153 -4.56 6.99 -12.78
CA ASP A 153 -3.25 7.09 -13.44
C ASP A 153 -2.33 5.88 -13.27
N LEU A 154 -2.70 4.92 -12.43
CA LEU A 154 -1.93 3.69 -12.26
C LEU A 154 -1.88 2.85 -13.54
N ILE A 155 -2.87 2.97 -14.43
CA ILE A 155 -2.92 2.19 -15.67
C ILE A 155 -1.71 2.51 -16.55
N ASP A 156 -1.29 3.77 -16.65
CA ASP A 156 -0.09 4.15 -17.41
C ASP A 156 1.18 3.53 -16.79
N ALA A 157 1.27 3.48 -15.46
CA ALA A 157 2.40 2.86 -14.75
C ALA A 157 2.47 1.33 -14.94
N THR A 158 1.34 0.68 -15.24
CA THR A 158 1.32 -0.77 -15.51
C THR A 158 1.84 -1.13 -16.90
N GLY A 159 1.85 -0.18 -17.84
CA GLY A 159 2.17 -0.43 -19.25
C GLY A 159 1.05 -1.17 -20.01
N LEU A 160 -0.17 -1.17 -19.49
CA LEU A 160 -1.35 -1.77 -20.11
C LEU A 160 -2.15 -0.71 -20.89
N GLY A 161 -1.79 -0.46 -22.16
CA GLY A 161 -2.52 0.42 -23.09
C GLY A 161 -1.93 1.83 -23.29
N GLU A 162 -2.41 2.57 -24.31
CA GLU A 162 -1.99 3.95 -24.64
C GLU A 162 -3.04 5.00 -24.18
N ASN A 163 -2.61 6.20 -23.77
CA ASN A 163 -3.47 7.32 -23.31
C ASN A 163 -4.45 6.95 -22.17
N SER A 164 -4.03 6.08 -21.25
CA SER A 164 -4.96 5.39 -20.36
C SER A 164 -5.46 6.26 -19.21
N SER A 165 -4.61 7.12 -18.61
CA SER A 165 -5.01 7.95 -17.45
C SER A 165 -6.20 8.86 -17.73
N ARG A 166 -6.20 9.52 -18.91
CA ARG A 166 -7.31 10.39 -19.29
C ARG A 166 -8.57 9.59 -19.56
N GLN A 167 -8.48 8.50 -20.31
CA GLN A 167 -9.64 7.63 -20.58
C GLN A 167 -10.23 7.04 -19.28
N ALA A 168 -9.37 6.71 -18.33
CA ALA A 168 -9.75 6.23 -17.02
C ALA A 168 -10.39 7.34 -16.17
N ALA A 169 -9.90 8.57 -16.20
CA ALA A 169 -10.56 9.72 -15.60
C ALA A 169 -11.96 9.98 -16.22
N GLU A 170 -12.09 9.82 -17.55
CA GLU A 170 -13.39 9.91 -18.22
C GLU A 170 -14.35 8.78 -17.82
N ALA A 171 -13.82 7.57 -17.63
CA ALA A 171 -14.59 6.45 -17.11
C ALA A 171 -15.06 6.72 -15.68
N LEU A 172 -14.17 7.27 -14.83
CA LEU A 172 -14.49 7.65 -13.47
C LEU A 172 -15.62 8.70 -13.41
N TYR A 173 -15.58 9.71 -14.29
CA TYR A 173 -16.66 10.69 -14.44
C TYR A 173 -18.01 10.01 -14.74
N ARG A 174 -18.03 9.04 -15.67
CA ARG A 174 -19.24 8.25 -15.97
C ARG A 174 -19.69 7.40 -14.79
N SER A 175 -18.77 6.77 -14.07
CA SER A 175 -19.06 5.95 -12.90
C SER A 175 -19.69 6.74 -11.76
N VAL A 176 -19.32 8.01 -11.58
CA VAL A 176 -20.00 8.90 -10.63
C VAL A 176 -21.45 9.12 -11.02
N HIS A 177 -21.77 9.30 -12.30
CA HIS A 177 -23.17 9.39 -12.74
C HIS A 177 -23.93 8.07 -12.53
N ILE A 178 -23.32 6.93 -12.86
CA ILE A 178 -23.89 5.60 -12.57
C ILE A 178 -24.20 5.44 -11.08
N ALA A 179 -23.26 5.83 -10.21
CA ALA A 179 -23.45 5.77 -8.76
C ALA A 179 -24.62 6.65 -8.29
N ARG A 180 -24.82 7.84 -8.87
CA ARG A 180 -25.96 8.70 -8.53
C ARG A 180 -27.31 8.10 -8.90
N GLU A 181 -27.35 7.32 -9.97
CA GLU A 181 -28.57 6.68 -10.45
C GLU A 181 -28.86 5.37 -9.70
N ARG A 182 -27.84 4.57 -9.39
CA ARG A 182 -28.00 3.22 -8.84
C ARG A 182 -27.82 3.11 -7.34
N PHE A 183 -27.07 4.01 -6.69
CA PHE A 183 -26.80 3.90 -5.26
C PHE A 183 -27.83 4.73 -4.49
N PRO A 184 -28.40 4.22 -3.39
CA PRO A 184 -29.12 5.08 -2.46
C PRO A 184 -28.19 6.15 -1.90
N HIS A 185 -28.71 7.36 -1.68
CA HIS A 185 -27.87 8.51 -1.35
C HIS A 185 -27.50 8.58 0.13
N ASP A 186 -28.27 7.90 0.98
CA ASP A 186 -28.26 7.98 2.44
C ASP A 186 -27.73 6.72 3.13
N VAL A 187 -27.36 5.68 2.36
CA VAL A 187 -26.75 4.46 2.89
C VAL A 187 -25.22 4.61 3.00
N PRO A 188 -24.57 3.89 3.93
CA PRO A 188 -23.11 3.92 4.07
C PRO A 188 -22.40 3.41 2.81
N LEU A 189 -21.37 4.14 2.42
CA LEU A 189 -20.36 3.74 1.45
C LEU A 189 -19.12 3.29 2.21
N TRP A 190 -18.65 2.07 1.91
CA TRP A 190 -17.48 1.44 2.51
C TRP A 190 -16.39 1.24 1.46
N PRO A 191 -15.36 2.11 1.45
CA PRO A 191 -14.29 1.99 0.48
C PRO A 191 -13.33 0.85 0.80
N GLY A 192 -12.55 0.46 -0.21
CA GLY A 192 -11.45 -0.50 -0.11
C GLY A 192 -10.21 0.07 0.58
N HIS A 193 -10.08 1.40 0.65
CA HIS A 193 -8.97 2.08 1.30
C HIS A 193 -9.38 3.30 2.14
N GLY A 194 -8.53 3.64 3.11
CA GLY A 194 -8.65 4.80 3.99
C GLY A 194 -7.48 5.78 3.88
N ALA A 195 -7.44 6.73 4.83
CA ALA A 195 -6.36 7.73 4.91
C ALA A 195 -4.98 7.05 5.01
N GLY A 196 -4.04 7.50 4.18
CA GLY A 196 -2.67 6.99 4.11
C GLY A 196 -2.38 6.10 2.88
N SER A 197 -3.41 5.57 2.21
CA SER A 197 -3.21 4.75 1.00
C SER A 197 -2.70 5.58 -0.19
N ALA A 198 -1.81 4.98 -0.99
CA ALA A 198 -1.31 5.54 -2.24
C ALA A 198 -2.29 5.38 -3.43
N CYS A 199 -3.44 4.72 -3.22
CA CYS A 199 -4.50 4.55 -4.22
C CYS A 199 -5.40 5.79 -4.37
N GLY A 200 -5.28 6.79 -3.50
CA GLY A 200 -6.00 8.05 -3.58
C GLY A 200 -5.18 9.25 -3.10
N LYS A 201 -5.53 10.45 -3.59
CA LYS A 201 -4.77 11.68 -3.31
C LYS A 201 -4.93 12.19 -1.88
N ALA A 202 -6.14 12.14 -1.35
CA ALA A 202 -6.49 12.73 -0.04
C ALA A 202 -7.70 12.03 0.57
N ILE A 203 -7.55 10.74 0.86
CA ILE A 203 -8.64 9.94 1.44
C ILE A 203 -8.89 10.41 2.88
N GLY A 204 -10.14 10.70 3.21
CA GLY A 204 -10.57 11.08 4.55
C GLY A 204 -10.35 9.95 5.56
N ALA A 205 -10.12 10.32 6.83
CA ALA A 205 -9.83 9.35 7.90
C ALA A 205 -11.06 8.59 8.43
N LEU A 206 -12.28 9.02 8.06
CA LEU A 206 -13.50 8.30 8.45
C LEU A 206 -13.56 6.95 7.73
N PRO A 207 -14.05 5.89 8.40
CA PRO A 207 -14.11 4.54 7.82
C PRO A 207 -15.22 4.38 6.76
N SER A 208 -16.14 5.33 6.67
CA SER A 208 -17.28 5.32 5.74
C SER A 208 -17.82 6.73 5.52
N THR A 209 -18.63 6.90 4.49
CA THR A 209 -19.35 8.14 4.15
C THR A 209 -20.73 7.79 3.55
N THR A 210 -21.47 8.76 3.00
CA THR A 210 -22.64 8.51 2.16
C THR A 210 -22.52 9.30 0.86
N LEU A 211 -23.22 8.87 -0.19
CA LEU A 211 -23.20 9.61 -1.46
C LEU A 211 -23.74 11.05 -1.28
N ALA A 212 -24.72 11.25 -0.40
CA ALA A 212 -25.24 12.58 -0.07
C ALA A 212 -24.20 13.49 0.58
N ILE A 213 -23.37 12.95 1.50
CA ILE A 213 -22.27 13.72 2.10
C ILE A 213 -21.26 14.07 1.02
N GLU A 214 -20.73 13.07 0.31
CA GLU A 214 -19.69 13.27 -0.70
C GLU A 214 -20.14 14.24 -1.80
N TRP A 215 -21.38 14.11 -2.27
CA TRP A 215 -21.93 15.03 -3.27
C TRP A 215 -21.93 16.49 -2.79
N ASN A 216 -22.09 16.73 -1.49
CA ASN A 216 -22.18 18.06 -0.91
C ASN A 216 -20.84 18.62 -0.43
N THR A 217 -19.88 17.78 -0.06
CA THR A 217 -18.63 18.22 0.57
C THR A 217 -17.39 17.94 -0.26
N ALA A 218 -17.39 16.94 -1.15
CA ALA A 218 -16.18 16.54 -1.84
C ALA A 218 -15.83 17.53 -2.97
N PRO A 219 -14.54 17.91 -3.13
CA PRO A 219 -14.12 18.85 -4.17
C PRO A 219 -14.52 18.42 -5.60
N TRP A 220 -14.41 17.12 -5.89
CA TRP A 220 -14.74 16.56 -7.21
C TRP A 220 -16.22 16.76 -7.58
N ALA A 221 -17.13 16.77 -6.61
CA ALA A 221 -18.57 16.89 -6.86
C ALA A 221 -18.96 18.26 -7.45
N THR A 222 -18.17 19.30 -7.23
CA THR A 222 -18.41 20.64 -7.78
C THR A 222 -18.37 20.64 -9.31
N TYR A 223 -17.46 19.88 -9.91
CA TYR A 223 -17.34 19.76 -11.35
C TYR A 223 -18.54 19.05 -11.96
N LEU A 224 -18.99 17.96 -11.31
CA LEU A 224 -20.17 17.21 -11.73
C LEU A 224 -21.46 18.05 -11.62
N LYS A 225 -21.61 18.85 -10.57
CA LYS A 225 -22.75 19.78 -10.39
C LYS A 225 -22.82 20.87 -11.48
N ARG A 226 -21.69 21.19 -12.11
CA ARG A 226 -21.56 22.19 -13.19
C ARG A 226 -21.53 21.56 -14.58
N ASP A 227 -21.60 20.24 -14.67
CA ASP A 227 -21.37 19.47 -15.90
C ASP A 227 -20.01 19.78 -16.57
N ASP A 228 -18.99 20.03 -15.74
CA ASP A 228 -17.64 20.37 -16.16
C ASP A 228 -16.75 19.12 -16.21
N LYS A 229 -16.85 18.37 -17.32
CA LYS A 229 -16.06 17.15 -17.53
C LYS A 229 -14.55 17.43 -17.59
N GLU A 230 -14.13 18.50 -18.27
CA GLU A 230 -12.70 18.80 -18.43
C GLU A 230 -12.08 19.24 -17.10
N GLY A 231 -12.73 20.12 -16.36
CA GLY A 231 -12.28 20.51 -15.03
C GLY A 231 -12.23 19.32 -14.06
N PHE A 232 -13.14 18.35 -14.17
CA PHE A 232 -13.05 17.11 -13.40
C PHE A 232 -11.80 16.29 -13.75
N ILE A 233 -11.50 16.12 -15.04
CA ILE A 233 -10.31 15.35 -15.49
C ILE A 233 -9.03 16.03 -15.00
N GLU A 234 -8.92 17.35 -15.16
CA GLU A 234 -7.77 18.10 -14.66
C GLU A 234 -7.64 17.96 -13.14
N HIS A 235 -8.75 18.09 -12.41
CA HIS A 235 -8.77 17.95 -10.95
C HIS A 235 -8.29 16.57 -10.48
N ILE A 236 -8.80 15.50 -11.08
CA ILE A 236 -8.50 14.14 -10.63
C ILE A 236 -7.08 13.71 -11.01
N LEU A 237 -6.52 14.20 -12.12
CA LEU A 237 -5.14 13.88 -12.51
C LEU A 237 -4.11 14.74 -11.76
N ALA A 238 -4.51 15.91 -11.26
CA ALA A 238 -3.60 16.82 -10.58
C ALA A 238 -3.20 16.32 -9.19
N GLY A 239 -1.88 16.30 -8.93
CA GLY A 239 -1.33 16.10 -7.58
C GLY A 239 -1.52 14.69 -7.03
N GLN A 240 -1.55 13.68 -7.90
CA GLN A 240 -1.51 12.27 -7.50
C GLN A 240 -0.19 11.93 -6.78
N PRO A 241 -0.20 10.97 -5.83
CA PRO A 241 1.01 10.55 -5.16
C PRO A 241 1.93 9.76 -6.10
N ASP A 242 3.20 9.65 -5.76
CA ASP A 242 4.14 8.83 -6.53
C ASP A 242 3.64 7.39 -6.61
N SER A 243 3.78 6.76 -7.78
CA SER A 243 3.42 5.34 -7.96
C SER A 243 4.58 4.46 -7.45
N PRO A 244 4.35 3.61 -6.44
CA PRO A 244 5.34 2.66 -5.98
C PRO A 244 5.78 1.68 -7.07
N THR A 245 7.06 1.34 -7.10
CA THR A 245 7.65 0.47 -8.13
C THR A 245 7.03 -0.93 -8.15
N TYR A 246 6.60 -1.45 -7.00
CA TYR A 246 6.00 -2.79 -6.91
C TYR A 246 4.54 -2.87 -7.39
N PHE A 247 3.86 -1.74 -7.62
CA PHE A 247 2.44 -1.76 -8.00
C PHE A 247 2.20 -2.49 -9.32
N LYS A 248 3.11 -2.28 -10.28
CA LYS A 248 3.08 -2.98 -11.57
C LYS A 248 3.10 -4.50 -11.38
N ARG A 249 3.93 -5.00 -10.46
CA ARG A 249 4.02 -6.42 -10.13
C ARG A 249 2.72 -6.91 -9.51
N MET A 250 2.13 -6.20 -8.55
CA MET A 250 0.88 -6.64 -7.90
C MET A 250 -0.27 -6.75 -8.91
N LYS A 251 -0.42 -5.79 -9.83
CA LYS A 251 -1.43 -5.89 -10.88
C LYS A 251 -1.25 -7.16 -11.73
N VAL A 252 -0.01 -7.48 -12.11
CA VAL A 252 0.30 -8.71 -12.87
C VAL A 252 0.02 -9.96 -12.04
N GLU A 253 0.52 -10.04 -10.82
CA GLU A 253 0.39 -11.22 -9.96
C GLU A 253 -1.07 -11.46 -9.52
N ASN A 254 -1.84 -10.42 -9.22
CA ASN A 254 -3.27 -10.56 -8.90
C ASN A 254 -4.09 -10.97 -10.14
N ARG A 255 -3.78 -10.41 -11.33
CA ARG A 255 -4.44 -10.77 -12.58
C ARG A 255 -4.12 -12.20 -13.01
N ASP A 256 -2.84 -12.55 -13.08
CA ASP A 256 -2.38 -13.80 -13.70
C ASP A 256 -2.31 -14.96 -12.71
N GLY A 257 -2.19 -14.65 -11.42
CA GLY A 257 -1.86 -15.58 -10.36
C GLY A 257 -0.37 -15.59 -10.06
N PHE A 258 -0.03 -16.08 -8.88
CA PHE A 258 1.33 -16.25 -8.39
C PHE A 258 1.47 -17.62 -7.74
N GLY A 259 2.71 -18.08 -7.59
CA GLY A 259 2.99 -19.36 -6.95
C GLY A 259 2.56 -19.32 -5.49
N LEU A 260 1.61 -20.19 -5.12
CA LEU A 260 1.14 -20.30 -3.75
C LEU A 260 2.16 -21.10 -2.94
N ARG A 261 2.65 -20.52 -1.84
CA ARG A 261 3.56 -21.22 -0.92
C ARG A 261 2.75 -21.94 0.16
N ASP A 262 3.32 -23.03 0.67
CA ASP A 262 2.81 -23.66 1.89
C ASP A 262 3.00 -22.71 3.08
N ARG A 263 1.92 -22.48 3.82
CA ARG A 263 1.80 -21.48 4.89
C ARG A 263 1.75 -22.09 6.28
N SER A 264 1.83 -23.42 6.38
CA SER A 264 1.84 -24.11 7.65
C SER A 264 3.13 -23.87 8.45
N ALA A 265 4.19 -23.40 7.80
CA ALA A 265 5.47 -23.13 8.41
C ALA A 265 5.65 -21.63 8.73
N GLU A 266 5.68 -21.31 10.02
CA GLU A 266 6.19 -20.01 10.48
C GLU A 266 7.72 -19.93 10.26
N PRO A 267 8.28 -18.73 10.04
CA PRO A 267 9.73 -18.57 9.98
C PRO A 267 10.39 -19.10 11.24
N ALA A 268 11.26 -20.10 11.07
CA ALA A 268 12.01 -20.66 12.19
C ALA A 268 13.14 -19.72 12.63
N ARG A 269 13.43 -19.71 13.94
CA ARG A 269 14.63 -19.08 14.46
C ARG A 269 15.86 -19.82 13.94
N LEU A 270 16.80 -19.10 13.35
CA LEU A 270 18.02 -19.65 12.80
C LEU A 270 19.05 -19.91 13.89
N HIS A 271 19.73 -21.06 13.79
CA HIS A 271 20.93 -21.31 14.59
C HIS A 271 22.12 -20.47 14.09
N PRO A 272 23.11 -20.15 14.95
CA PRO A 272 24.27 -19.32 14.61
C PRO A 272 25.00 -19.73 13.31
N HIS A 273 25.18 -21.03 13.06
CA HIS A 273 25.83 -21.51 11.84
C HIS A 273 25.02 -21.23 10.56
N ARG A 274 23.68 -21.21 10.63
CA ARG A 274 22.80 -20.84 9.50
C ARG A 274 22.81 -19.35 9.25
N ILE A 275 22.90 -18.54 10.32
CA ILE A 275 23.06 -17.08 10.21
C ILE A 275 24.36 -16.77 9.46
N ARG A 276 25.48 -17.38 9.87
CA ARG A 276 26.77 -17.21 9.17
C ARG A 276 26.69 -17.61 7.70
N GLN A 277 26.09 -18.78 7.42
CA GLN A 277 25.88 -19.23 6.05
C GLN A 277 25.06 -18.22 5.22
N ALA A 278 24.02 -17.61 5.80
CA ALA A 278 23.20 -16.60 5.13
C ALA A 278 23.99 -15.31 4.86
N ILE A 279 24.84 -14.88 5.80
CA ILE A 279 25.76 -13.74 5.60
C ILE A 279 26.73 -14.04 4.44
N ASP A 280 27.40 -15.19 4.48
CA ASP A 280 28.38 -15.59 3.47
C ASP A 280 27.76 -15.73 2.06
N GLN A 281 26.47 -16.06 1.99
CA GLN A 281 25.70 -16.17 0.75
C GLN A 281 25.12 -14.83 0.26
N GLY A 282 25.29 -13.74 1.00
CA GLY A 282 24.73 -12.43 0.65
C GLY A 282 23.21 -12.39 0.71
N VAL A 283 22.59 -13.18 1.60
CA VAL A 283 21.14 -13.13 1.83
C VAL A 283 20.75 -11.75 2.38
N THR A 284 19.62 -11.20 1.93
CA THR A 284 19.15 -9.91 2.44
C THR A 284 18.66 -10.05 3.89
N PHE A 285 19.25 -9.26 4.78
CA PHE A 285 18.80 -9.13 6.16
C PHE A 285 17.88 -7.92 6.31
N VAL A 286 16.72 -8.11 6.93
CA VAL A 286 15.75 -7.06 7.24
C VAL A 286 15.75 -6.86 8.75
N ASP A 287 16.21 -5.70 9.20
CA ASP A 287 16.29 -5.34 10.60
C ASP A 287 15.01 -4.64 11.04
N LEU A 288 14.26 -5.31 11.93
CA LEU A 288 12.95 -4.89 12.42
C LEU A 288 13.04 -3.96 13.64
N ARG A 289 14.25 -3.77 14.18
CA ARG A 289 14.44 -3.06 15.44
C ARG A 289 14.13 -1.57 15.33
N SER A 290 14.07 -0.92 16.48
CA SER A 290 13.95 0.53 16.57
C SER A 290 15.05 1.25 15.78
N ARG A 291 14.75 2.46 15.32
CA ARG A 291 15.73 3.32 14.66
C ARG A 291 16.99 3.50 15.49
N ASP A 292 16.82 3.78 16.78
CA ASP A 292 17.94 4.06 17.68
C ASP A 292 18.83 2.83 17.88
N ASP A 293 18.25 1.62 17.93
CA ASP A 293 19.02 0.38 17.99
C ASP A 293 19.80 0.11 16.70
N PHE A 294 19.16 0.31 15.54
CA PHE A 294 19.81 0.13 14.24
C PHE A 294 20.96 1.13 14.04
N GLN A 295 20.72 2.41 14.36
CA GLN A 295 21.72 3.46 14.22
C GLN A 295 22.95 3.20 15.09
N ARG A 296 22.76 2.71 16.33
CA ARG A 296 23.87 2.38 17.23
C ARG A 296 24.73 1.22 16.73
N ALA A 297 24.10 0.16 16.23
CA ALA A 297 24.78 -1.03 15.73
C ALA A 297 23.83 -1.88 14.89
N HIS A 298 24.24 -2.21 13.67
CA HIS A 298 23.53 -3.12 12.76
C HIS A 298 24.48 -3.96 11.93
N LEU A 299 23.96 -5.01 11.29
CA LEU A 299 24.71 -5.83 10.35
C LEU A 299 24.94 -5.02 9.05
N PRO A 300 26.18 -4.93 8.51
CA PRO A 300 26.44 -4.23 7.27
C PRO A 300 25.53 -4.71 6.15
N GLN A 301 25.05 -3.76 5.32
CA GLN A 301 24.13 -4.01 4.21
C GLN A 301 22.75 -4.55 4.61
N SER A 302 22.43 -4.68 5.90
CA SER A 302 21.06 -4.94 6.33
C SER A 302 20.16 -3.74 6.08
N LEU A 303 18.89 -4.02 5.77
CA LEU A 303 17.88 -3.01 5.49
C LEU A 303 17.07 -2.73 6.75
N HIS A 304 17.01 -1.46 7.16
CA HIS A 304 16.24 -1.04 8.33
C HIS A 304 14.78 -0.82 7.95
N LEU A 305 13.92 -1.75 8.38
CA LEU A 305 12.47 -1.68 8.20
C LEU A 305 11.79 -2.02 9.52
N PRO A 306 11.61 -1.04 10.42
CA PRO A 306 11.04 -1.26 11.74
C PRO A 306 9.71 -2.00 11.70
N LEU A 307 9.49 -2.90 12.66
CA LEU A 307 8.17 -3.46 12.90
C LEU A 307 7.26 -2.38 13.49
N GLY A 308 6.57 -1.64 12.61
CA GLY A 308 5.80 -0.46 12.98
C GLY A 308 4.75 -0.11 11.94
N ALA A 309 4.37 1.16 11.82
CA ALA A 309 3.23 1.59 11.00
C ALA A 309 3.45 1.54 9.47
N HIS A 310 4.66 1.25 8.98
CA HIS A 310 5.02 1.37 7.56
C HIS A 310 5.84 0.18 7.02
N LEU A 311 5.83 -0.96 7.71
CA LEU A 311 6.61 -2.13 7.31
C LEU A 311 6.22 -2.62 5.92
N GLU A 312 4.93 -2.84 5.65
CA GLU A 312 4.43 -3.36 4.36
C GLU A 312 4.77 -2.38 3.23
N SER A 313 4.43 -1.11 3.43
CA SER A 313 4.64 -0.06 2.43
C SER A 313 6.12 0.07 2.07
N TRP A 314 7.01 0.18 3.08
CA TRP A 314 8.44 0.34 2.83
C TRP A 314 9.09 -0.93 2.29
N ALA A 315 8.64 -2.11 2.75
CA ALA A 315 9.10 -3.37 2.20
C ALA A 315 8.75 -3.52 0.72
N GLY A 316 7.55 -3.09 0.32
CA GLY A 316 7.15 -3.04 -1.08
C GLY A 316 8.09 -2.17 -1.94
N TRP A 317 8.67 -1.11 -1.38
CA TRP A 317 9.54 -0.17 -2.12
C TRP A 317 11.02 -0.60 -2.12
N ALA A 318 11.48 -1.16 -1.00
CA ALA A 318 12.89 -1.35 -0.72
C ALA A 318 13.39 -2.79 -0.92
N LEU A 319 12.57 -3.80 -0.66
CA LEU A 319 13.05 -5.18 -0.66
C LEU A 319 13.12 -5.78 -2.07
N PRO A 320 14.15 -6.58 -2.36
CA PRO A 320 14.24 -7.30 -3.62
C PRO A 320 13.14 -8.36 -3.72
N TRP A 321 12.62 -8.57 -4.94
CA TRP A 321 11.55 -9.54 -5.17
C TRP A 321 12.07 -10.97 -5.25
N ARG A 322 11.37 -11.89 -4.58
CA ARG A 322 11.62 -13.35 -4.54
C ARG A 322 13.01 -13.76 -4.09
N GLN A 323 13.77 -12.85 -3.49
CA GLN A 323 15.05 -13.20 -2.88
C GLN A 323 14.83 -13.72 -1.46
N PRO A 324 15.63 -14.70 -1.01
CA PRO A 324 15.64 -15.13 0.38
C PRO A 324 15.83 -13.94 1.33
N LEU A 325 15.03 -13.89 2.40
CA LEU A 325 15.10 -12.87 3.44
C LEU A 325 15.35 -13.49 4.80
N VAL A 326 16.19 -12.87 5.62
CA VAL A 326 16.32 -13.17 7.05
C VAL A 326 15.87 -11.96 7.85
N LEU A 327 14.97 -12.17 8.81
CA LEU A 327 14.54 -11.11 9.71
C LEU A 327 15.48 -11.00 10.92
N ILE A 328 15.87 -9.79 11.31
CA ILE A 328 16.58 -9.51 12.56
C ILE A 328 15.59 -8.85 13.51
N ALA A 329 15.49 -9.37 14.73
CA ALA A 329 14.57 -8.89 15.75
C ALA A 329 15.25 -8.70 17.10
N SER A 330 14.72 -7.78 17.89
CA SER A 330 15.02 -7.59 19.31
C SER A 330 14.23 -8.58 20.19
N PRO A 331 14.65 -8.78 21.45
CA PRO A 331 13.83 -9.50 22.43
C PRO A 331 12.45 -8.86 22.56
N GLY A 332 11.38 -9.63 22.37
CA GLY A 332 9.99 -9.16 22.51
C GLY A 332 9.33 -8.66 21.23
N GLU A 333 10.08 -8.49 20.14
CA GLU A 333 9.50 -8.34 18.81
C GLU A 333 9.02 -9.70 18.29
N ASP A 334 7.99 -9.71 17.45
CA ASP A 334 7.38 -10.91 16.87
C ASP A 334 7.72 -11.03 15.37
N PRO A 335 8.71 -11.86 15.01
CA PRO A 335 9.08 -12.10 13.60
C PRO A 335 7.98 -12.78 12.79
N ALA A 336 7.08 -13.55 13.42
CA ALA A 336 5.97 -14.19 12.72
C ALA A 336 4.92 -13.14 12.30
N GLN A 337 4.69 -12.13 13.14
CA GLN A 337 3.89 -10.96 12.77
C GLN A 337 4.52 -10.23 11.58
N ALA A 338 5.82 -9.92 11.63
CA ALA A 338 6.52 -9.26 10.53
C ALA A 338 6.41 -10.06 9.22
N ALA A 339 6.61 -11.38 9.27
CA ALA A 339 6.47 -12.25 8.11
C ALA A 339 5.05 -12.25 7.52
N THR A 340 4.04 -12.29 8.38
CA THR A 340 2.63 -12.21 7.97
C THR A 340 2.32 -10.88 7.28
N ARG A 341 2.93 -9.79 7.73
CA ARG A 341 2.79 -8.44 7.12
C ARG A 341 3.49 -8.36 5.77
N LEU A 342 4.73 -8.81 5.70
CA LEU A 342 5.51 -8.87 4.45
C LEU A 342 4.84 -9.72 3.36
N LEU A 343 4.13 -10.78 3.76
CA LEU A 343 3.31 -11.60 2.84
C LEU A 343 2.28 -10.77 2.07
N ARG A 344 1.68 -9.74 2.69
CA ARG A 344 0.64 -8.88 2.08
C ARG A 344 1.15 -8.16 0.85
N VAL A 345 2.45 -7.84 0.81
CA VAL A 345 3.13 -7.22 -0.33
C VAL A 345 4.03 -8.21 -1.07
N GLY A 346 3.77 -9.51 -0.96
CA GLY A 346 4.42 -10.54 -1.76
C GLY A 346 5.87 -10.88 -1.39
N HIS A 347 6.31 -10.52 -0.20
CA HIS A 347 7.62 -10.90 0.33
C HIS A 347 7.49 -12.15 1.21
N ASP A 348 7.33 -13.30 0.56
CA ASP A 348 7.08 -14.61 1.18
C ASP A 348 8.29 -15.56 1.16
N ALA A 349 9.47 -15.04 0.80
CA ALA A 349 10.74 -15.75 0.75
C ALA A 349 11.57 -15.67 2.04
N ILE A 350 10.89 -15.67 3.19
CA ILE A 350 11.55 -15.58 4.50
C ILE A 350 12.11 -16.96 4.88
N VAL A 351 13.43 -17.08 4.96
CA VAL A 351 14.11 -18.36 5.28
C VAL A 351 14.25 -18.60 6.77
N GLY A 352 14.05 -17.56 7.59
CA GLY A 352 14.06 -17.63 9.04
C GLY A 352 14.31 -16.27 9.66
N TRP A 353 14.53 -16.25 10.97
CA TRP A 353 14.86 -15.03 11.71
C TRP A 353 15.97 -15.26 12.72
N ALA A 354 16.64 -14.18 13.10
CA ALA A 354 17.71 -14.17 14.09
C ALA A 354 17.45 -13.07 15.13
N ARG A 355 17.88 -13.30 16.37
CA ARG A 355 17.96 -12.19 17.34
C ARG A 355 19.24 -11.42 17.11
N PHE A 356 19.17 -10.10 17.27
CA PHE A 356 20.36 -9.25 17.11
C PHE A 356 21.51 -9.62 18.06
N ASP A 357 21.20 -9.97 19.31
CA ASP A 357 22.17 -10.36 20.33
C ASP A 357 22.80 -11.76 20.10
N GLU A 358 22.36 -12.48 19.07
CA GLU A 358 22.85 -13.82 18.72
C GLU A 358 23.61 -13.86 17.40
N LEU A 359 23.77 -12.72 16.71
CA LEU A 359 24.52 -12.64 15.47
C LEU A 359 26.02 -12.92 15.76
N PRO A 360 26.59 -14.05 15.28
CA PRO A 360 27.89 -14.54 15.75
C PRO A 360 29.04 -13.92 14.94
N ASP A 361 30.06 -13.38 15.62
CA ASP A 361 31.26 -12.78 15.01
C ASP A 361 30.94 -11.80 13.86
N ALA A 362 29.81 -11.10 13.96
CA ALA A 362 29.40 -10.12 12.97
C ALA A 362 30.18 -8.81 13.18
N HIS A 363 30.77 -8.28 12.12
CA HIS A 363 31.29 -6.92 12.11
C HIS A 363 30.11 -5.96 12.04
N PHE A 364 29.61 -5.52 13.20
CA PHE A 364 28.59 -4.48 13.23
C PHE A 364 29.15 -3.13 12.79
N THR A 365 28.30 -2.32 12.18
CA THR A 365 28.55 -0.92 11.86
C THR A 365 27.46 -0.05 12.49
N ASP A 366 27.72 1.25 12.63
CA ASP A 366 26.73 2.26 12.96
C ASP A 366 26.19 2.94 11.70
N GLN A 367 25.05 3.62 11.83
CA GLN A 367 24.52 4.48 10.77
C GLN A 367 24.82 5.93 11.15
N PRO A 368 25.70 6.63 10.39
CA PRO A 368 26.07 7.99 10.71
C PRO A 368 24.86 8.92 10.59
N TYR A 369 24.78 9.87 11.51
CA TYR A 369 23.78 10.92 11.50
C TYR A 369 24.39 12.26 11.91
N ILE A 370 23.76 13.35 11.49
CA ILE A 370 24.12 14.72 11.86
C ILE A 370 22.89 15.47 12.35
N GLU A 371 23.13 16.41 13.26
CA GLU A 371 22.13 17.32 13.78
C GLU A 371 21.99 18.57 12.90
N VAL A 372 20.94 19.37 13.14
CA VAL A 372 20.60 20.55 12.33
C VAL A 372 21.72 21.58 12.19
N ASP A 373 22.57 21.75 13.21
CA ASP A 373 23.65 22.74 13.17
C ASP A 373 24.78 22.33 12.22
N GLU A 374 25.18 21.05 12.24
CA GLU A 374 26.16 20.53 11.30
C GLU A 374 25.59 20.46 9.88
N ALA A 375 24.33 20.03 9.74
CA ALA A 375 23.64 20.01 8.44
C ALA A 375 23.59 21.42 7.82
N LEU A 376 23.27 22.45 8.61
CA LEU A 376 23.26 23.84 8.15
C LEU A 376 24.64 24.32 7.70
N GLU A 377 25.69 23.97 8.43
CA GLU A 377 27.06 24.37 8.07
C GLU A 377 27.50 23.70 6.77
N ARG A 378 27.29 22.39 6.64
CA ARG A 378 27.58 21.64 5.41
C ARG A 378 26.81 22.16 4.20
N TRP A 379 25.52 22.46 4.38
CA TRP A 379 24.70 23.08 3.33
C TRP A 379 25.27 24.45 2.89
N ARG A 380 25.69 25.31 3.84
CA ARG A 380 26.28 26.62 3.53
C ARG A 380 27.62 26.50 2.80
N GLN A 381 28.44 25.53 3.20
CA GLN A 381 29.76 25.28 2.60
C GLN A 381 29.67 24.57 1.24
N LYS A 382 28.51 23.99 0.90
CA LYS A 382 28.30 23.18 -0.31
C LYS A 382 29.27 21.99 -0.39
N ASP A 383 29.57 21.38 0.76
CA ASP A 383 30.51 20.25 0.87
C ASP A 383 29.82 18.87 0.85
N ALA A 384 28.49 18.83 0.82
CA ALA A 384 27.68 17.62 0.75
C ALA A 384 26.43 17.81 -0.13
N LEU A 385 25.90 16.71 -0.68
CA LEU A 385 24.64 16.71 -1.42
C LEU A 385 23.49 16.39 -0.48
N PHE A 386 22.50 17.28 -0.41
CA PHE A 386 21.27 17.01 0.32
C PHE A 386 20.33 16.15 -0.53
N VAL A 387 19.83 15.04 0.01
CA VAL A 387 18.95 14.11 -0.69
C VAL A 387 17.61 14.04 0.03
N ASP A 388 16.57 14.54 -0.64
CA ASP A 388 15.20 14.52 -0.13
C ASP A 388 14.49 13.24 -0.54
N VAL A 389 14.14 12.40 0.43
CA VAL A 389 13.45 11.12 0.19
C VAL A 389 11.93 11.18 0.43
N ARG A 390 11.37 12.39 0.60
CA ARG A 390 9.91 12.59 0.74
C ARG A 390 9.17 12.39 -0.57
N SER A 391 7.85 12.33 -0.50
CA SER A 391 6.98 12.29 -1.68
C SER A 391 7.10 13.55 -2.53
N SER A 392 6.71 13.46 -3.80
CA SER A 392 6.60 14.61 -4.70
C SER A 392 5.65 15.70 -4.19
N LEU A 393 4.64 15.36 -3.38
CA LEU A 393 3.74 16.35 -2.79
C LEU A 393 4.44 17.17 -1.71
N GLU A 394 5.12 16.49 -0.78
CA GLU A 394 5.90 17.14 0.29
C GLU A 394 7.03 18.00 -0.30
N TRP A 395 7.71 17.52 -1.34
CA TRP A 395 8.75 18.27 -2.06
C TRP A 395 8.22 19.61 -2.60
N ARG A 396 7.06 19.59 -3.28
CA ARG A 396 6.43 20.80 -3.84
C ARG A 396 5.97 21.80 -2.79
N GLN A 397 5.74 21.37 -1.56
CA GLN A 397 5.34 22.26 -0.44
C GLN A 397 6.52 23.04 0.14
N GLY A 398 7.76 22.67 -0.18
CA GLY A 398 8.98 23.28 0.33
C GLY A 398 10.04 22.23 0.68
N HIS A 399 11.26 22.44 0.24
CA HIS A 399 12.43 21.58 0.43
C HIS A 399 13.70 22.41 0.66
N ILE A 400 14.78 21.77 1.09
CA ILE A 400 16.08 22.43 1.28
C ILE A 400 16.61 22.88 -0.09
N PRO A 401 17.07 24.13 -0.27
CA PRO A 401 17.57 24.62 -1.55
C PRO A 401 18.75 23.78 -2.06
N ASP A 402 18.86 23.65 -3.39
CA ASP A 402 19.88 22.84 -4.09
C ASP A 402 19.81 21.31 -3.80
N ALA A 403 18.79 20.82 -3.09
CA ALA A 403 18.67 19.40 -2.78
C ALA A 403 18.30 18.54 -4.01
N LEU A 404 18.72 17.27 -3.97
CA LEU A 404 18.35 16.25 -4.94
C LEU A 404 17.10 15.49 -4.47
N HIS A 405 16.00 15.60 -5.20
CA HIS A 405 14.78 14.83 -4.88
C HIS A 405 14.88 13.39 -5.39
N ARG A 406 14.80 12.43 -4.45
CA ARG A 406 14.82 10.98 -4.71
C ARG A 406 13.83 10.28 -3.76
N PRO A 407 12.52 10.29 -4.07
CA PRO A 407 11.50 9.69 -3.20
C PRO A 407 11.85 8.26 -2.79
N PHE A 408 11.65 7.93 -1.50
CA PHE A 408 11.92 6.58 -1.00
C PHE A 408 11.14 5.50 -1.78
N THR A 409 9.93 5.84 -2.25
CA THR A 409 9.06 4.99 -3.08
C THR A 409 9.69 4.51 -4.40
N ARG A 410 10.73 5.22 -4.88
CA ARG A 410 11.42 4.93 -6.15
C ARG A 410 12.92 4.78 -5.98
N LEU A 411 13.43 4.83 -4.75
CA LEU A 411 14.86 4.97 -4.48
C LEU A 411 15.66 3.81 -5.06
N THR A 412 15.17 2.57 -4.95
CA THR A 412 15.78 1.37 -5.56
C THR A 412 16.04 1.51 -7.06
N THR A 413 15.18 2.21 -7.80
CA THR A 413 15.35 2.43 -9.25
C THR A 413 16.16 3.68 -9.59
N LEU A 414 16.48 4.50 -8.60
CA LEU A 414 17.16 5.78 -8.77
C LEU A 414 18.54 5.81 -8.11
N CYS A 415 18.94 4.79 -7.35
CA CYS A 415 20.24 4.71 -6.68
C CYS A 415 21.40 5.05 -7.62
N ASP A 416 21.43 4.44 -8.82
CA ASP A 416 22.50 4.65 -9.81
C ASP A 416 22.58 6.08 -10.38
N THR A 417 21.58 6.91 -10.10
CA THR A 417 21.54 8.33 -10.52
C THR A 417 22.00 9.29 -9.43
N ILE A 418 22.37 8.77 -8.26
CA ILE A 418 22.84 9.57 -7.13
C ILE A 418 24.37 9.62 -7.20
N PRO A 419 25.00 10.81 -7.16
CA PRO A 419 26.46 10.92 -7.10
C PRO A 419 27.05 10.18 -5.90
N ASP A 420 28.20 9.53 -6.10
CA ASP A 420 28.90 8.73 -5.07
C ASP A 420 30.27 9.34 -4.67
N ASP A 421 30.61 10.51 -5.21
CA ASP A 421 31.88 11.20 -5.03
C ASP A 421 31.91 12.19 -3.85
N GLN A 422 30.77 12.40 -3.18
CA GLN A 422 30.63 13.32 -2.04
C GLN A 422 29.74 12.73 -0.94
N ASP A 423 29.69 13.40 0.23
CA ASP A 423 28.78 12.97 1.31
C ASP A 423 27.32 13.23 0.90
N LEU A 424 26.42 12.33 1.27
CA LEU A 424 24.98 12.45 1.01
C LEU A 424 24.24 12.69 2.33
N ILE A 425 23.66 13.87 2.50
CA ILE A 425 22.84 14.20 3.67
C ILE A 425 21.38 13.87 3.36
N VAL A 426 20.94 12.71 3.84
CA VAL A 426 19.62 12.15 3.53
C VAL A 426 18.59 12.65 4.54
N TYR A 427 17.49 13.21 4.05
CA TYR A 427 16.46 13.77 4.92
C TYR A 427 15.04 13.47 4.44
N CYS A 428 14.09 13.46 5.38
CA CYS A 428 12.67 13.31 5.07
C CYS A 428 11.80 14.33 5.81
N GLY A 429 10.57 13.97 6.20
CA GLY A 429 9.73 14.82 7.04
C GLY A 429 10.23 14.92 8.48
N SER A 430 10.57 13.79 9.10
CA SER A 430 10.82 13.67 10.56
C SER A 430 11.96 12.70 10.93
N GLY A 431 12.77 12.25 9.97
CA GLY A 431 13.93 11.36 10.19
C GLY A 431 13.67 9.86 9.96
N ALA A 432 12.50 9.32 10.30
CA ALA A 432 12.26 7.86 10.22
C ALA A 432 12.45 7.27 8.81
N ARG A 433 11.86 7.90 7.77
CA ARG A 433 12.06 7.49 6.37
C ARG A 433 13.50 7.71 5.88
N ALA A 434 14.22 8.67 6.47
CA ALA A 434 15.60 8.96 6.09
C ALA A 434 16.57 7.87 6.59
N ALA A 435 16.34 7.34 7.79
CA ALA A 435 17.08 6.20 8.33
C ALA A 435 16.89 4.93 7.47
N ALA A 436 15.64 4.61 7.13
CA ALA A 436 15.32 3.49 6.24
C ALA A 436 15.96 3.67 4.84
N ALA A 437 15.79 4.85 4.23
CA ALA A 437 16.41 5.17 2.94
C ALA A 437 17.95 5.09 2.99
N THR A 438 18.58 5.55 4.07
CA THR A 438 20.03 5.48 4.24
C THR A 438 20.52 4.04 4.32
N SER A 439 19.81 3.15 5.02
CA SER A 439 20.13 1.72 5.03
C SER A 439 20.05 1.09 3.63
N LEU A 440 19.07 1.51 2.82
CA LEU A 440 18.93 1.07 1.43
C LEU A 440 20.08 1.57 0.56
N LEU A 441 20.49 2.84 0.73
CA LEU A 441 21.62 3.42 0.00
C LEU A 441 22.93 2.70 0.36
N HIS A 442 23.17 2.43 1.64
CA HIS A 442 24.32 1.64 2.10
C HIS A 442 24.34 0.23 1.50
N ALA A 443 23.19 -0.45 1.45
CA ALA A 443 23.06 -1.76 0.81
C ALA A 443 23.33 -1.72 -0.70
N HIS A 444 23.14 -0.57 -1.36
CA HIS A 444 23.48 -0.33 -2.77
C HIS A 444 24.90 0.23 -2.97
N GLY A 445 25.72 0.30 -1.92
CA GLY A 445 27.13 0.74 -2.01
C GLY A 445 27.34 2.25 -1.84
N LEU A 446 26.29 3.05 -1.66
CA LEU A 446 26.39 4.48 -1.37
C LEU A 446 26.70 4.71 0.12
N THR A 447 27.84 4.22 0.59
CA THR A 447 28.22 4.17 2.01
C THR A 447 28.53 5.54 2.64
N ARG A 448 28.58 6.60 1.83
CA ARG A 448 28.77 8.00 2.26
C ARG A 448 27.44 8.70 2.62
N ALA A 449 26.35 7.95 2.66
CA ALA A 449 25.05 8.45 3.08
C ALA A 449 24.95 8.60 4.60
N ILE A 450 24.47 9.76 5.04
CA ILE A 450 24.39 10.21 6.43
C ILE A 450 22.97 10.71 6.68
N VAL A 451 22.36 10.28 7.78
CA VAL A 451 21.01 10.70 8.15
C VAL A 451 21.02 12.12 8.70
N PHE A 452 20.13 12.99 8.22
CA PHE A 452 19.83 14.26 8.88
C PHE A 452 18.72 14.06 9.93
N GLU A 453 19.12 14.05 11.19
CA GLU A 453 18.22 13.88 12.34
C GLU A 453 17.23 15.06 12.44
N GLY A 454 15.97 14.76 12.74
CA GLY A 454 14.87 15.75 12.73
C GLY A 454 14.43 16.22 11.33
N SER A 455 15.31 16.16 10.32
CA SER A 455 15.03 16.44 8.92
C SER A 455 14.29 17.78 8.68
N MET A 456 13.26 17.79 7.83
CA MET A 456 12.50 19.02 7.49
C MET A 456 11.77 19.63 8.67
N GLN A 457 11.34 18.83 9.65
CA GLN A 457 10.68 19.35 10.84
C GLN A 457 11.61 20.31 11.58
N THR A 458 12.82 19.87 11.93
CA THR A 458 13.80 20.71 12.62
C THR A 458 14.29 21.86 11.75
N TRP A 459 14.45 21.64 10.43
CA TRP A 459 14.83 22.69 9.49
C TRP A 459 13.81 23.84 9.46
N THR A 460 12.52 23.49 9.44
CA THR A 460 11.41 24.45 9.41
C THR A 460 11.21 25.14 10.76
N GLU A 461 11.32 24.41 11.88
CA GLU A 461 11.26 24.96 13.24
C GLU A 461 12.36 26.01 13.48
N ARG A 462 13.53 25.83 12.87
CA ARG A 462 14.66 26.78 12.87
C ARG A 462 14.47 27.94 11.88
N ALA A 463 13.37 27.99 11.13
CA ALA A 463 13.07 28.98 10.10
C ALA A 463 14.20 29.12 9.05
N LEU A 464 14.79 28.00 8.65
CA LEU A 464 15.86 27.96 7.64
C LEU A 464 15.31 28.06 6.20
N PRO A 465 16.15 28.41 5.21
CA PRO A 465 15.71 28.65 3.82
C PRO A 465 15.04 27.44 3.16
N LEU A 466 14.06 27.67 2.27
CA LEU A 466 13.31 26.65 1.54
C LEU A 466 13.07 27.03 0.06
N GLU A 467 12.95 26.03 -0.80
CA GLU A 467 12.50 26.11 -2.21
C GLU A 467 11.25 25.23 -2.44
N PRO A 468 10.20 25.69 -3.17
CA PRO A 468 9.87 27.10 -3.31
C PRO A 468 9.73 27.76 -1.92
N PRO A 469 9.98 29.08 -1.80
CA PRO A 469 9.88 29.76 -0.52
C PRO A 469 8.48 29.53 0.08
N ALA A 470 8.42 29.16 1.36
CA ALA A 470 7.17 28.83 2.05
C ALA A 470 6.13 29.93 1.77
N GLN A 471 5.02 29.57 1.11
CA GLN A 471 3.86 30.45 1.07
C GLN A 471 3.38 30.58 2.52
N ARG A 472 3.65 31.73 3.15
CA ARG A 472 3.05 32.09 4.44
C ARG A 472 1.55 31.81 4.34
N PRO A 473 0.93 31.05 5.26
CA PRO A 473 -0.53 31.00 5.29
C PRO A 473 -1.04 32.43 5.41
N ALA A 474 -2.02 32.80 4.57
CA ALA A 474 -2.78 34.02 4.79
C ALA A 474 -3.34 33.92 6.23
N ALA A 475 -2.93 34.85 7.09
CA ALA A 475 -3.48 34.99 8.42
C ALA A 475 -5.01 35.18 8.32
N PRO A 476 -5.79 34.65 9.29
CA PRO A 476 -7.23 34.41 9.16
C PRO A 476 -8.08 35.62 8.79
#